data_AF-A0A0B4XFW3-F1
#
_entry.id   AF-A0A0B4XFW3-F1
#
_cell.length_a   1.000
_cell.length_b   1.000
_cell.length_c   1.000
_cell.angle_alpha   90.00
_cell.angle_beta   90.00
_cell.angle_gamma   90.00
#
_symmetry.space_group_name_H-M   'P 1'
#
loop_
_entity.id
_entity.type
_entity.pdbx_description
1 polymer ?
#
loop_
_entity_poly.entity_id
_entity_poly.type
_entity_poly.pdbx_seq_one_letter_code
_entity_poly.pdbx_strand_id
1 'polypeptide(L)'
;MIKINKAACIGGGVIGGGWIARFLLAGIDVDVFDPHPDARRIIGEVLANAERAYAMLTGAPLPKRGKLTFCGSLEEAVVDADWIQESVPERLDLKRSVLAQIDAAARPDALIGSSTSGLLPTDLQQDMQYPERLFVAHPYNPVYLLPLVEIVGGEKTAMATIKAAMEKLPPIGMKGVHIAKEIEAFVGDRLLEALWREALWLIHDDICTVETLDDVIRYSFGLRWAQMGLFETYRIAGGEAGMRHFLQQFGPCLAWPWTKLTNVVDLDDALVEKIGQQSDEQAAGRSIRELERIRDENLVGILQALKGSNDGKGWGAGKLLKEFEHSLWAAGGKTKASSDLSQPLRLIETTVSPAWVDYNGHMTEHRYLQVFGDTSDALLRLIGVDLAYVEAGQSYYTVETHIRHLAQAKLGQAIHATCQVLSVDEKRLQVFHTIHDTAAGEAIATAEHMLVHVDTRAGKAIPAAAGVLEKAGSIAAAHAALPRPEGAGRHVGQKRWGTS
;
A
#
# COMPACT_ATOMS: atom_id res chain seq x y z
N MET A 1 7.03 -20.02 5.67
CA MET A 1 5.99 -19.04 6.07
C MET A 1 4.65 -19.73 6.03
N ILE A 2 3.84 -19.58 7.09
CA ILE A 2 2.49 -20.16 7.13
C ILE A 2 1.59 -19.30 6.23
N LYS A 3 1.19 -19.83 5.07
CA LYS A 3 0.40 -19.10 4.06
C LYS A 3 -1.09 -19.13 4.42
N ILE A 4 -1.83 -18.09 4.04
CA ILE A 4 -3.30 -18.14 3.91
C ILE A 4 -3.56 -18.55 2.46
N ASN A 5 -4.19 -19.70 2.24
CA ASN A 5 -4.55 -20.16 0.89
C ASN A 5 -5.97 -19.71 0.54
N LYS A 6 -6.88 -19.75 1.52
CA LYS A 6 -8.27 -19.33 1.37
C LYS A 6 -8.72 -18.52 2.58
N ALA A 7 -9.40 -17.40 2.33
CA ALA A 7 -10.01 -16.59 3.36
C ALA A 7 -11.54 -16.57 3.19
N ALA A 8 -12.25 -16.38 4.30
CA ALA A 8 -13.67 -16.07 4.30
C ALA A 8 -13.91 -14.68 4.88
N CYS A 9 -14.87 -13.94 4.34
CA CYS A 9 -15.29 -12.64 4.85
C CYS A 9 -16.80 -12.64 5.08
N ILE A 10 -17.23 -12.32 6.30
CA ILE A 10 -18.64 -12.27 6.69
C ILE A 10 -19.02 -10.81 6.89
N GLY A 11 -19.75 -10.25 5.93
CA GLY A 11 -19.99 -8.81 5.79
C GLY A 11 -19.02 -8.15 4.81
N GLY A 12 -19.57 -7.48 3.80
CA GLY A 12 -18.92 -6.86 2.64
C GLY A 12 -19.09 -5.34 2.58
N GLY A 13 -19.39 -4.70 3.71
CA GLY A 13 -19.40 -3.23 3.83
C GLY A 13 -18.00 -2.61 3.69
N VAL A 14 -17.81 -1.38 4.17
CA VAL A 14 -16.53 -0.64 3.99
C VAL A 14 -15.32 -1.41 4.52
N ILE A 15 -15.40 -1.93 5.75
CA ILE A 15 -14.30 -2.67 6.40
C ILE A 15 -14.12 -4.06 5.78
N GLY A 16 -15.21 -4.81 5.61
CA GLY A 16 -15.19 -6.14 5.02
C GLY A 16 -14.68 -6.15 3.57
N GLY A 17 -15.16 -5.21 2.75
CA GLY A 17 -14.66 -4.98 1.39
C GLY A 17 -13.16 -4.67 1.35
N GLY A 18 -12.66 -3.95 2.36
CA GLY A 18 -11.23 -3.66 2.50
C GLY A 18 -10.38 -4.91 2.83
N TRP A 19 -10.87 -5.80 3.69
CA TRP A 19 -10.26 -7.11 3.94
C TRP A 19 -10.29 -8.01 2.71
N ILE A 20 -11.44 -8.08 2.02
CA ILE A 20 -11.59 -8.80 0.75
C ILE A 20 -10.54 -8.31 -0.26
N ALA A 21 -10.40 -7.00 -0.43
CA ALA A 21 -9.40 -6.42 -1.33
C ALA A 21 -7.96 -6.80 -0.94
N ARG A 22 -7.60 -6.74 0.35
CA ARG A 22 -6.27 -7.16 0.84
C ARG A 22 -5.95 -8.60 0.47
N PHE A 23 -6.87 -9.53 0.74
CA PHE A 23 -6.67 -10.94 0.43
C PHE A 23 -6.59 -11.19 -1.09
N LEU A 24 -7.53 -10.65 -1.87
CA LEU A 24 -7.56 -10.84 -3.32
C LEU A 24 -6.29 -10.30 -4.00
N LEU A 25 -5.83 -9.12 -3.62
CA LEU A 25 -4.61 -8.50 -4.18
C LEU A 25 -3.33 -9.22 -3.75
N ALA A 26 -3.35 -9.94 -2.64
CA ALA A 26 -2.30 -10.86 -2.22
C ALA A 26 -2.40 -12.26 -2.87
N GLY A 27 -3.35 -12.46 -3.80
CA GLY A 27 -3.53 -13.72 -4.53
C GLY A 27 -4.18 -14.83 -3.70
N ILE A 28 -4.97 -14.46 -2.69
CA ILE A 28 -5.71 -15.37 -1.82
C ILE A 28 -7.16 -15.43 -2.30
N ASP A 29 -7.71 -16.64 -2.46
CA ASP A 29 -9.11 -16.82 -2.80
C ASP A 29 -9.99 -16.44 -1.62
N VAL A 30 -11.07 -15.71 -1.89
CA VAL A 30 -11.98 -15.18 -0.88
C VAL A 30 -13.40 -15.66 -1.16
N ASP A 31 -13.97 -16.35 -0.18
CA ASP A 31 -15.40 -16.62 -0.13
C ASP A 31 -16.08 -15.58 0.75
N VAL A 32 -17.15 -14.97 0.28
CA VAL A 32 -17.87 -13.91 1.00
C VAL A 32 -19.33 -14.26 1.16
N PHE A 33 -19.85 -14.03 2.36
CA PHE A 33 -21.28 -14.01 2.64
C PHE A 33 -21.67 -12.62 3.17
N ASP A 34 -22.64 -12.01 2.51
CA ASP A 34 -23.28 -10.77 2.94
C ASP A 34 -24.75 -10.81 2.48
N PRO A 35 -25.73 -10.68 3.40
CA PRO A 35 -27.15 -10.74 3.06
C PRO A 35 -27.66 -9.47 2.35
N HIS A 36 -26.88 -8.39 2.30
CA HIS A 36 -27.29 -7.13 1.70
C HIS A 36 -27.39 -7.26 0.17
N PRO A 37 -28.50 -6.84 -0.47
CA PRO A 37 -28.71 -7.00 -1.92
C PRO A 37 -27.63 -6.30 -2.76
N ASP A 38 -27.09 -5.17 -2.28
CA ASP A 38 -26.03 -4.42 -2.96
C ASP A 38 -24.60 -4.87 -2.64
N ALA A 39 -24.40 -5.95 -1.85
CA ALA A 39 -23.06 -6.35 -1.41
C ALA A 39 -22.06 -6.49 -2.56
N ARG A 40 -22.49 -7.06 -3.69
CA ARG A 40 -21.66 -7.19 -4.91
C ARG A 40 -21.19 -5.84 -5.44
N ARG A 41 -22.08 -4.85 -5.47
CA ARG A 41 -21.76 -3.49 -5.95
C ARG A 41 -20.78 -2.81 -4.99
N ILE A 42 -21.07 -2.84 -3.69
CA ILE A 42 -20.26 -2.20 -2.64
C ILE A 42 -18.85 -2.78 -2.60
N ILE A 43 -18.73 -4.13 -2.59
CA ILE A 43 -17.43 -4.81 -2.62
C ILE A 43 -16.67 -4.46 -3.91
N GLY A 44 -17.37 -4.43 -5.05
CA GLY A 44 -16.79 -4.05 -6.34
C GLY A 44 -16.21 -2.63 -6.34
N GLU A 45 -16.90 -1.67 -5.74
CA GLU A 45 -16.44 -0.29 -5.60
C GLU A 45 -15.20 -0.18 -4.71
N VAL A 46 -15.19 -0.87 -3.56
CA VAL A 46 -14.02 -0.90 -2.66
C VAL A 46 -12.82 -1.57 -3.32
N LEU A 47 -13.04 -2.69 -4.03
CA LEU A 47 -11.98 -3.40 -4.76
C LEU A 47 -11.40 -2.54 -5.88
N ALA A 48 -12.22 -1.80 -6.63
CA ALA A 48 -11.75 -0.90 -7.67
C ALA A 48 -10.89 0.24 -7.10
N ASN A 49 -11.29 0.81 -5.96
CA ASN A 49 -10.47 1.81 -5.25
C ASN A 49 -9.14 1.20 -4.77
N ALA A 50 -9.17 -0.01 -4.22
CA ALA A 50 -7.97 -0.71 -3.77
C ALA A 50 -7.01 -1.03 -4.93
N GLU A 51 -7.51 -1.51 -6.07
CA GLU A 51 -6.72 -1.77 -7.28
C GLU A 51 -6.04 -0.48 -7.79
N ARG A 52 -6.79 0.63 -7.85
CA ARG A 52 -6.24 1.95 -8.20
C ARG A 52 -5.15 2.37 -7.22
N ALA A 53 -5.39 2.23 -5.92
CA ALA A 53 -4.46 2.63 -4.89
C ALA A 53 -3.17 1.78 -4.94
N TYR A 54 -3.27 0.47 -5.13
CA TYR A 54 -2.11 -0.43 -5.27
C TYR A 54 -1.27 -0.14 -6.50
N ALA A 55 -1.91 0.18 -7.63
CA ALA A 55 -1.22 0.57 -8.86
C ALA A 55 -0.34 1.82 -8.67
N MET A 56 -0.71 2.72 -7.74
CA MET A 56 0.10 3.87 -7.36
C MET A 56 1.06 3.55 -6.20
N LEU A 57 0.69 2.62 -5.32
CA LEU A 57 1.43 2.25 -4.11
C LEU A 57 2.69 1.46 -4.40
N THR A 58 2.71 0.60 -5.42
CA THR A 58 3.89 -0.24 -5.68
C THR A 58 4.07 -0.57 -7.15
N GLY A 59 5.33 -0.62 -7.60
CA GLY A 59 5.72 -1.18 -8.89
C GLY A 59 6.11 -2.65 -8.83
N ALA A 60 6.03 -3.29 -7.65
CA ALA A 60 6.30 -4.72 -7.51
C ALA A 60 5.19 -5.54 -8.17
N PRO A 61 5.51 -6.68 -8.82
CA PRO A 61 4.52 -7.52 -9.47
C PRO A 61 3.63 -8.16 -8.40
N LEU A 62 2.37 -7.75 -8.38
CA LEU A 62 1.38 -8.42 -7.55
C LEU A 62 1.16 -9.85 -8.06
N PRO A 63 0.86 -10.81 -7.16
CA PRO A 63 0.44 -12.14 -7.58
C PRO A 63 -0.84 -12.06 -8.42
N LYS A 64 -1.14 -13.15 -9.14
CA LYS A 64 -2.44 -13.25 -9.81
C LYS A 64 -3.54 -13.06 -8.77
N ARG A 65 -4.43 -12.09 -9.02
CA ARG A 65 -5.57 -11.80 -8.14
C ARG A 65 -6.31 -13.09 -7.80
N GLY A 66 -6.63 -13.25 -6.52
CA GLY A 66 -7.46 -14.35 -6.03
C GLY A 66 -8.85 -14.34 -6.66
N LYS A 67 -9.55 -15.46 -6.53
CA LYS A 67 -10.94 -15.60 -6.93
C LYS A 67 -11.85 -15.11 -5.79
N LEU A 68 -12.79 -14.23 -6.14
CA LEU A 68 -13.89 -13.83 -5.25
C LEU A 68 -15.13 -14.69 -5.54
N THR A 69 -15.66 -15.36 -4.52
CA THR A 69 -16.88 -16.18 -4.60
C THR A 69 -17.93 -15.64 -3.63
N PHE A 70 -19.15 -15.37 -4.12
CA PHE A 70 -20.28 -15.02 -3.26
C PHE A 70 -21.05 -16.29 -2.90
N CYS A 71 -21.11 -16.62 -1.61
CA CYS A 71 -21.78 -17.82 -1.11
C CYS A 71 -23.24 -17.55 -0.77
N GLY A 72 -24.07 -18.60 -0.80
CA GLY A 72 -25.50 -18.51 -0.48
C GLY A 72 -25.77 -18.50 1.03
N SER A 73 -24.80 -18.94 1.83
CA SER A 73 -24.88 -19.00 3.29
C SER A 73 -23.52 -18.68 3.93
N LEU A 74 -23.54 -18.42 5.25
CA LEU A 74 -22.33 -18.21 6.05
C LEU A 74 -21.49 -19.49 6.12
N GLU A 75 -22.15 -20.63 6.33
CA GLU A 75 -21.52 -21.94 6.47
C GLU A 75 -20.74 -22.32 5.21
N GLU A 76 -21.33 -22.10 4.03
CA GLU A 76 -20.65 -22.29 2.74
C GLU A 76 -19.39 -21.44 2.62
N ALA A 77 -19.39 -20.21 3.15
CA ALA A 77 -18.24 -19.32 3.04
C ALA A 77 -17.07 -19.76 3.93
N VAL A 78 -17.34 -20.29 5.13
CA VAL A 78 -16.30 -20.51 6.16
C VAL A 78 -15.72 -21.92 6.19
N VAL A 79 -16.43 -22.92 5.63
CA VAL A 79 -16.12 -24.35 5.80
C VAL A 79 -14.69 -24.75 5.45
N ASP A 80 -14.07 -24.10 4.45
CA ASP A 80 -12.72 -24.42 3.96
C ASP A 80 -11.69 -23.30 4.21
N ALA A 81 -12.02 -22.28 5.01
CA ALA A 81 -11.17 -21.11 5.19
C ALA A 81 -10.00 -21.36 6.15
N ASP A 82 -8.83 -20.78 5.86
CA ASP A 82 -7.69 -20.69 6.79
C ASP A 82 -7.83 -19.48 7.73
N TRP A 83 -8.42 -18.41 7.21
CA TRP A 83 -8.69 -17.16 7.93
C TRP A 83 -10.13 -16.73 7.67
N ILE A 84 -10.89 -16.47 8.72
CA ILE A 84 -12.26 -15.99 8.65
C ILE A 84 -12.29 -14.61 9.29
N GLN A 85 -12.76 -13.61 8.55
CA GLN A 85 -12.88 -12.24 9.04
C GLN A 85 -14.35 -11.83 9.12
N GLU A 86 -14.85 -11.64 10.34
CA GLU A 86 -16.19 -11.13 10.63
C GLU A 86 -16.18 -9.59 10.62
N SER A 87 -17.05 -8.99 9.82
CA SER A 87 -17.20 -7.53 9.62
C SER A 87 -18.68 -7.11 9.54
N VAL A 88 -19.56 -7.78 10.27
CA VAL A 88 -20.98 -7.44 10.41
C VAL A 88 -21.15 -6.20 11.31
N PRO A 89 -22.34 -5.55 11.33
CA PRO A 89 -22.58 -4.34 12.13
C PRO A 89 -22.18 -4.46 13.60
N GLU A 90 -21.79 -3.33 14.21
CA GLU A 90 -21.29 -3.22 15.58
C GLU A 90 -22.40 -3.42 16.63
N ARG A 91 -22.92 -4.64 16.70
CA ARG A 91 -23.98 -5.09 17.59
C ARG A 91 -23.58 -6.39 18.25
N LEU A 92 -23.45 -6.39 19.58
CA LEU A 92 -22.93 -7.52 20.33
C LEU A 92 -23.76 -8.80 20.13
N ASP A 93 -25.08 -8.69 20.17
CA ASP A 93 -26.00 -9.81 19.98
C ASP A 93 -25.86 -10.46 18.59
N LEU A 94 -25.78 -9.63 17.55
CA LEU A 94 -25.58 -10.07 16.18
C LEU A 94 -24.21 -10.74 16.01
N LYS A 95 -23.14 -10.10 16.47
CA LYS A 95 -21.77 -10.62 16.33
C LYS A 95 -21.60 -11.94 17.07
N ARG A 96 -22.10 -12.08 18.30
CA ARG A 96 -22.09 -13.35 19.04
C ARG A 96 -22.77 -14.48 18.26
N SER A 97 -23.97 -14.22 17.74
CA SER A 97 -24.72 -15.20 16.94
C SER A 97 -23.96 -15.61 15.67
N VAL A 98 -23.39 -14.64 14.96
CA VAL A 98 -22.58 -14.89 13.75
C VAL A 98 -21.30 -15.66 14.08
N LEU A 99 -20.57 -15.27 15.12
CA LEU A 99 -19.34 -15.94 15.54
C LEU A 99 -19.58 -17.36 16.02
N ALA A 100 -20.70 -17.64 16.68
CA ALA A 100 -21.09 -19.01 17.04
C ALA A 100 -21.39 -19.88 15.81
N GLN A 101 -22.04 -19.32 14.78
CA GLN A 101 -22.25 -20.02 13.50
C GLN A 101 -20.94 -20.28 12.77
N ILE A 102 -20.04 -19.29 12.74
CA ILE A 102 -18.69 -19.44 12.19
C ILE A 102 -17.94 -20.55 12.93
N ASP A 103 -17.96 -20.53 14.26
CA ASP A 103 -17.31 -21.53 15.10
C ASP A 103 -17.83 -22.95 14.82
N ALA A 104 -19.14 -23.12 14.67
CA ALA A 104 -19.73 -24.43 14.38
C ALA A 104 -19.37 -24.98 12.99
N ALA A 105 -19.22 -24.12 11.98
CA ALA A 105 -19.00 -24.53 10.59
C ALA A 105 -17.52 -24.53 10.14
N ALA A 106 -16.67 -23.74 10.80
CA ALA A 106 -15.26 -23.58 10.43
C ALA A 106 -14.39 -24.76 10.86
N ARG A 107 -13.35 -25.06 10.07
CA ARG A 107 -12.35 -26.07 10.43
C ARG A 107 -11.73 -25.81 11.81
N PRO A 108 -11.39 -26.85 12.59
CA PRO A 108 -10.85 -26.69 13.94
C PRO A 108 -9.59 -25.82 14.05
N ASP A 109 -8.81 -25.72 12.98
CA ASP A 109 -7.57 -24.95 12.90
C ASP A 109 -7.71 -23.56 12.23
N ALA A 110 -8.94 -23.18 11.84
CA ALA A 110 -9.20 -21.88 11.23
C ALA A 110 -9.00 -20.72 12.23
N LEU A 111 -8.37 -19.65 11.77
CA LEU A 111 -8.26 -18.39 12.52
C LEU A 111 -9.55 -17.58 12.36
N ILE A 112 -10.16 -17.16 13.47
CA ILE A 112 -11.40 -16.37 13.46
C ILE A 112 -11.09 -14.97 13.98
N GLY A 113 -11.03 -14.00 13.07
CA GLY A 113 -10.86 -12.57 13.36
C GLY A 113 -12.19 -11.83 13.36
N SER A 114 -12.45 -10.99 14.37
CA SER A 114 -13.52 -9.99 14.31
C SER A 114 -12.94 -8.60 13.99
N SER A 115 -13.62 -7.84 13.15
CA SER A 115 -13.29 -6.43 12.83
C SER A 115 -13.95 -5.44 13.80
N THR A 116 -14.49 -5.88 14.94
CA THR A 116 -15.06 -4.98 15.96
C THR A 116 -14.08 -3.86 16.31
N SER A 117 -14.62 -2.67 16.56
CA SER A 117 -13.86 -1.48 16.94
C SER A 117 -13.82 -1.25 18.45
N GLY A 118 -14.73 -1.87 19.21
CA GLY A 118 -14.74 -1.65 20.66
C GLY A 118 -15.32 -2.74 21.55
N LEU A 119 -15.93 -3.80 21.00
CA LEU A 119 -16.46 -4.88 21.83
C LEU A 119 -15.33 -5.77 22.34
N LEU A 120 -15.42 -6.19 23.60
CA LEU A 120 -14.42 -7.06 24.20
C LEU A 120 -14.45 -8.44 23.55
N PRO A 121 -13.31 -8.99 23.11
CA PRO A 121 -13.27 -10.35 22.59
C PRO A 121 -13.82 -11.39 23.56
N THR A 122 -13.67 -11.21 24.88
CA THR A 122 -14.30 -12.09 25.88
C THR A 122 -15.83 -12.12 25.78
N ASP A 123 -16.48 -11.00 25.49
CA ASP A 123 -17.93 -10.95 25.29
C ASP A 123 -18.34 -11.62 23.98
N LEU A 124 -17.50 -11.51 22.95
CA LEU A 124 -17.69 -12.19 21.67
C LEU A 124 -17.52 -13.72 21.77
N GLN A 125 -16.69 -14.20 22.70
CA GLN A 125 -16.42 -15.63 22.93
C GLN A 125 -17.56 -16.40 23.60
N GLN A 126 -18.55 -15.71 24.18
CA GLN A 126 -19.49 -16.33 25.13
C GLN A 126 -20.26 -17.54 24.59
N ASP A 127 -20.65 -17.51 23.31
CA ASP A 127 -21.48 -18.55 22.69
C ASP A 127 -20.68 -19.49 21.77
N MET A 128 -19.36 -19.36 21.72
CA MET A 128 -18.49 -20.24 20.93
C MET A 128 -18.16 -21.54 21.68
N GLN A 129 -18.12 -22.65 20.94
CA GLN A 129 -17.64 -23.95 21.40
C GLN A 129 -16.11 -24.00 21.50
N TYR A 130 -15.41 -23.37 20.55
CA TYR A 130 -13.94 -23.32 20.49
C TYR A 130 -13.43 -21.87 20.47
N PRO A 131 -13.60 -21.11 21.57
CA PRO A 131 -13.25 -19.70 21.63
C PRO A 131 -11.75 -19.41 21.54
N GLU A 132 -10.88 -20.41 21.69
CA GLU A 132 -9.42 -20.27 21.68
C GLU A 132 -8.83 -19.80 20.35
N ARG A 133 -9.60 -19.95 19.26
CA ARG A 133 -9.25 -19.49 17.91
C ARG A 133 -9.84 -18.12 17.53
N LEU A 134 -10.65 -17.52 18.42
CA LEU A 134 -11.14 -16.15 18.24
C LEU A 134 -10.10 -15.13 18.67
N PHE A 135 -9.94 -14.08 17.88
CA PHE A 135 -9.26 -12.84 18.24
C PHE A 135 -9.94 -11.66 17.53
N VAL A 136 -9.72 -10.46 18.03
CA VAL A 136 -10.01 -9.24 17.28
C VAL A 136 -8.84 -8.96 16.36
N ALA A 137 -9.16 -8.63 15.10
CA ALA A 137 -8.25 -8.15 14.09
C ALA A 137 -8.77 -6.80 13.59
N HIS A 138 -8.63 -5.77 14.43
CA HIS A 138 -9.19 -4.44 14.19
C HIS A 138 -8.30 -3.67 13.20
N PRO A 139 -8.77 -3.40 11.97
CA PRO A 139 -8.02 -2.65 10.97
C PRO A 139 -8.33 -1.16 11.05
N TYR A 140 -7.57 -0.33 10.32
CA TYR A 140 -7.89 1.09 10.13
C TYR A 140 -8.34 1.36 8.69
N ASN A 141 -9.39 2.18 8.55
CA ASN A 141 -9.94 2.54 7.24
C ASN A 141 -9.08 3.62 6.54
N PRO A 142 -8.72 3.48 5.25
CA PRO A 142 -8.99 2.36 4.35
C PRO A 142 -8.10 1.15 4.60
N VAL A 143 -8.72 -0.02 4.87
CA VAL A 143 -8.03 -1.27 5.24
C VAL A 143 -7.01 -1.70 4.18
N TYR A 144 -7.31 -1.46 2.90
CA TYR A 144 -6.42 -1.81 1.80
C TYR A 144 -5.14 -0.95 1.74
N LEU A 145 -5.09 0.25 2.34
CA LEU A 145 -3.87 1.08 2.39
C LEU A 145 -3.22 1.13 3.77
N LEU A 146 -3.99 1.41 4.82
CA LEU A 146 -3.45 1.49 6.18
C LEU A 146 -3.07 0.09 6.65
N PRO A 147 -1.80 -0.17 7.01
CA PRO A 147 -1.33 -1.53 7.19
C PRO A 147 -1.49 -2.07 8.61
N LEU A 148 -1.83 -1.22 9.59
CA LEU A 148 -1.89 -1.62 10.99
C LEU A 148 -3.15 -2.46 11.27
N VAL A 149 -2.99 -3.52 12.07
CA VAL A 149 -4.10 -4.31 12.62
C VAL A 149 -3.86 -4.50 14.12
N GLU A 150 -4.76 -4.04 14.97
CA GLU A 150 -4.72 -4.37 16.39
C GLU A 150 -5.20 -5.81 16.59
N ILE A 151 -4.34 -6.63 17.19
CA ILE A 151 -4.61 -8.03 17.48
C ILE A 151 -4.89 -8.16 18.97
N VAL A 152 -6.12 -8.52 19.33
CA VAL A 152 -6.57 -8.56 20.74
C VAL A 152 -7.19 -9.91 21.02
N GLY A 153 -6.66 -10.63 22.02
CA GLY A 153 -7.25 -11.87 22.52
C GLY A 153 -8.22 -11.60 23.66
N GLY A 154 -9.27 -12.42 23.75
CA GLY A 154 -10.12 -12.51 24.94
C GLY A 154 -9.53 -13.47 25.96
N GLU A 155 -10.21 -13.66 27.09
CA GLU A 155 -9.75 -14.51 28.20
C GLU A 155 -9.44 -15.95 27.77
N LYS A 156 -10.16 -16.48 26.77
CA LYS A 156 -9.99 -17.86 26.31
C LYS A 156 -9.12 -17.99 25.07
N THR A 157 -8.67 -16.88 24.46
CA THR A 157 -7.87 -16.93 23.23
C THR A 157 -6.52 -17.60 23.48
N ALA A 158 -6.14 -18.59 22.68
CA ALA A 158 -4.82 -19.19 22.78
C ALA A 158 -3.74 -18.23 22.26
N MET A 159 -2.63 -18.12 22.99
CA MET A 159 -1.48 -17.33 22.52
C MET A 159 -0.88 -17.83 21.20
N ALA A 160 -1.05 -19.12 20.89
CA ALA A 160 -0.69 -19.68 19.59
C ALA A 160 -1.52 -19.07 18.45
N THR A 161 -2.82 -18.81 18.67
CA THR A 161 -3.72 -18.12 17.73
C THR A 161 -3.23 -16.70 17.46
N ILE A 162 -2.92 -15.94 18.52
CA ILE A 162 -2.37 -14.56 18.39
C ILE A 162 -1.08 -14.55 17.58
N LYS A 163 -0.15 -15.47 17.89
CA LYS A 163 1.12 -15.58 17.17
C LYS A 163 0.90 -15.95 15.70
N ALA A 164 0.05 -16.93 15.42
CA ALA A 164 -0.28 -17.35 14.06
C ALA A 164 -0.93 -16.21 13.26
N ALA A 165 -1.81 -15.43 13.89
CA ALA A 165 -2.44 -14.27 13.27
C ALA A 165 -1.39 -13.20 12.89
N MET A 166 -0.51 -12.84 13.83
CA MET A 166 0.57 -11.88 13.57
C MET A 166 1.53 -12.33 12.47
N GLU A 167 1.83 -13.62 12.36
CA GLU A 167 2.74 -14.16 11.33
C GLU A 167 2.12 -14.19 9.93
N LYS A 168 0.78 -14.21 9.82
CA LYS A 168 0.04 -14.28 8.56
C LYS A 168 -0.27 -12.92 7.91
N LEU A 169 -0.15 -11.82 8.65
CA LEU A 169 -0.41 -10.46 8.16
C LEU A 169 0.68 -9.86 7.26
N PRO A 170 2.00 -10.05 7.52
CA PRO A 170 3.05 -9.46 6.68
C PRO A 170 3.00 -9.88 5.20
N PRO A 171 2.72 -11.15 4.85
CA PRO A 171 2.57 -11.55 3.43
C PRO A 171 1.46 -10.82 2.66
N ILE A 172 0.47 -10.23 3.34
CA ILE A 172 -0.60 -9.43 2.73
C ILE A 172 -0.36 -7.91 2.90
N GLY A 173 0.86 -7.52 3.28
CA GLY A 173 1.27 -6.12 3.42
C GLY A 173 0.72 -5.43 4.68
N MET A 174 0.38 -6.22 5.72
CA MET A 174 -0.16 -5.72 6.99
C MET A 174 0.77 -6.00 8.17
N LYS A 175 0.61 -5.24 9.24
CA LYS A 175 1.37 -5.35 10.49
C LYS A 175 0.41 -5.51 11.66
N GLY A 176 0.39 -6.70 12.23
CA GLY A 176 -0.26 -6.96 13.50
C GLY A 176 0.48 -6.28 14.65
N VAL A 177 -0.26 -5.64 15.55
CA VAL A 177 0.22 -5.18 16.86
C VAL A 177 -0.59 -5.85 17.95
N HIS A 178 0.06 -6.64 18.79
CA HIS A 178 -0.61 -7.36 19.86
C HIS A 178 -0.94 -6.41 21.02
N ILE A 179 -2.22 -6.29 21.34
CA ILE A 179 -2.69 -5.60 22.54
C ILE A 179 -2.77 -6.63 23.65
N ALA A 180 -1.86 -6.50 24.62
CA ALA A 180 -1.61 -7.54 25.62
C ALA A 180 -2.79 -7.84 26.56
N LYS A 181 -3.73 -6.90 26.67
CA LYS A 181 -4.93 -7.03 27.49
C LYS A 181 -6.09 -6.38 26.76
N GLU A 182 -7.22 -7.08 26.69
CA GLU A 182 -8.43 -6.47 26.17
C GLU A 182 -8.88 -5.28 27.01
N ILE A 183 -9.44 -4.30 26.32
CA ILE A 183 -10.05 -3.09 26.85
C ILE A 183 -11.01 -2.59 25.77
N GLU A 184 -12.11 -1.96 26.18
CA GLU A 184 -13.06 -1.36 25.25
C GLU A 184 -12.35 -0.30 24.39
N ALA A 185 -12.65 -0.31 23.09
CA ALA A 185 -12.02 0.54 22.07
C ALA A 185 -10.49 0.38 21.92
N PHE A 186 -9.91 -0.71 22.46
CA PHE A 186 -8.51 -1.09 22.31
C PHE A 186 -7.52 0.06 22.58
N VAL A 187 -6.50 0.27 21.75
CA VAL A 187 -5.55 1.39 21.94
C VAL A 187 -5.85 2.52 20.97
N GLY A 188 -5.98 2.23 19.67
CA GLY A 188 -6.13 3.28 18.66
C GLY A 188 -7.44 4.04 18.80
N ASP A 189 -8.58 3.35 18.92
CA ASP A 189 -9.88 4.02 19.01
C ASP A 189 -10.02 4.81 20.31
N ARG A 190 -9.42 4.37 21.41
CA ARG A 190 -9.33 5.19 22.63
C ARG A 190 -8.59 6.51 22.42
N LEU A 191 -7.50 6.50 21.65
CA LEU A 191 -6.73 7.71 21.34
C LEU A 191 -7.50 8.63 20.38
N LEU A 192 -8.16 8.04 19.37
CA LEU A 192 -9.01 8.78 18.44
C LEU A 192 -10.21 9.40 19.15
N GLU A 193 -10.90 8.64 20.01
CA GLU A 193 -12.05 9.09 20.77
C GLU A 193 -11.67 10.19 21.75
N ALA A 194 -10.52 10.09 22.43
CA ALA A 194 -10.01 11.16 23.27
C ALA A 194 -9.90 12.47 22.47
N LEU A 195 -9.18 12.45 21.35
CA LEU A 195 -9.04 13.65 20.50
C LEU A 195 -10.40 14.16 20.00
N TRP A 196 -11.29 13.27 19.59
CA TRP A 196 -12.62 13.62 19.09
C TRP A 196 -13.50 14.28 20.15
N ARG A 197 -13.52 13.76 21.39
CA ARG A 197 -14.28 14.35 22.50
C ARG A 197 -13.86 15.78 22.79
N GLU A 198 -12.55 16.07 22.75
CA GLU A 198 -12.07 17.45 22.90
C GLU A 198 -12.50 18.32 21.72
N ALA A 199 -12.38 17.81 20.49
CA ALA A 199 -12.76 18.53 19.29
C ALA A 199 -14.24 18.94 19.31
N LEU A 200 -15.12 18.05 19.76
CA LEU A 200 -16.55 18.34 19.92
C LEU A 200 -16.79 19.49 20.89
N TRP A 201 -16.08 19.53 22.03
CA TRP A 201 -16.19 20.64 22.98
C TRP A 201 -15.72 21.97 22.40
N LEU A 202 -14.62 21.97 21.65
CA LEU A 202 -14.11 23.19 21.01
C LEU A 202 -15.10 23.77 19.99
N ILE A 203 -15.82 22.91 19.25
CA ILE A 203 -16.85 23.33 18.30
C ILE A 203 -18.14 23.73 19.02
N HIS A 204 -18.55 22.96 20.03
CA HIS A 204 -19.73 23.26 20.84
C HIS A 204 -19.61 24.62 21.52
N ASP A 205 -18.46 24.91 22.12
CA ASP A 205 -18.20 26.16 22.84
C ASP A 205 -17.81 27.34 21.92
N ASP A 206 -18.00 27.20 20.60
CA ASP A 206 -17.69 28.23 19.59
C ASP A 206 -16.23 28.71 19.59
N ILE A 207 -15.28 27.88 20.04
CA ILE A 207 -13.85 28.20 20.03
C ILE A 207 -13.30 28.21 18.59
N CYS A 208 -13.78 27.29 17.75
CA CYS A 208 -13.40 27.21 16.35
C CYS A 208 -14.47 26.51 15.50
N THR A 209 -14.35 26.63 14.18
CA THR A 209 -15.14 25.85 13.20
C THR A 209 -14.53 24.47 12.97
N VAL A 210 -15.30 23.55 12.38
CA VAL A 210 -14.81 22.23 11.94
C VAL A 210 -13.57 22.37 11.03
N GLU A 211 -13.62 23.25 10.03
CA GLU A 211 -12.48 23.48 9.13
C GLU A 211 -11.25 24.02 9.88
N THR A 212 -11.43 24.96 10.80
CA THR A 212 -10.32 25.51 11.59
C THR A 212 -9.67 24.42 12.45
N LEU A 213 -10.48 23.55 13.06
CA LEU A 213 -9.99 22.43 13.86
C LEU A 213 -9.19 21.43 13.01
N ASP A 214 -9.72 21.07 11.84
CA ASP A 214 -9.05 20.19 10.90
C ASP A 214 -7.76 20.79 10.33
N ASP A 215 -7.73 22.10 10.08
CA ASP A 215 -6.55 22.84 9.62
C ASP A 215 -5.42 22.76 10.64
N VAL A 216 -5.74 22.92 11.93
CA VAL A 216 -4.77 22.72 13.01
C VAL A 216 -4.17 21.31 12.94
N ILE A 217 -4.95 20.28 12.64
CA ILE A 217 -4.44 18.91 12.52
C ILE A 217 -3.59 18.74 11.26
N ARG A 218 -4.16 19.01 10.09
CA ARG A 218 -3.56 18.65 8.77
C ARG A 218 -2.37 19.53 8.39
N TYR A 219 -2.27 20.74 8.94
CA TYR A 219 -1.14 21.63 8.72
C TYR A 219 -0.12 21.65 9.87
N SER A 220 -0.29 20.84 10.92
CA SER A 220 0.68 20.76 12.02
C SER A 220 1.02 19.34 12.47
N PHE A 221 0.45 18.86 13.57
CA PHE A 221 0.86 17.63 14.24
C PHE A 221 0.41 16.36 13.53
N GLY A 222 -0.60 16.41 12.66
CA GLY A 222 -0.98 15.29 11.81
C GLY A 222 0.18 14.83 10.92
N LEU A 223 0.97 15.77 10.37
CA LEU A 223 2.18 15.45 9.59
C LEU A 223 3.28 14.80 10.44
N ARG A 224 3.42 15.20 11.71
CA ARG A 224 4.37 14.57 12.63
C ARG A 224 3.95 13.13 12.94
N TRP A 225 2.66 12.91 13.23
CA TRP A 225 2.12 11.59 13.54
C TRP A 225 2.13 10.63 12.37
N ALA A 226 2.01 11.13 11.14
CA ALA A 226 2.10 10.31 9.93
C ALA A 226 3.46 9.59 9.80
N GLN A 227 4.55 10.20 10.32
CA GLN A 227 5.89 9.64 10.25
C GLN A 227 6.40 9.09 11.58
N MET A 228 5.95 9.60 12.72
CA MET A 228 6.49 9.28 14.05
C MET A 228 5.43 9.31 15.13
N GLY A 229 5.40 8.29 15.98
CA GLY A 229 4.43 8.18 17.07
C GLY A 229 4.60 9.26 18.15
N LEU A 230 3.59 9.36 19.03
CA LEU A 230 3.51 10.37 20.10
C LEU A 230 4.79 10.45 20.95
N PHE A 231 5.23 9.32 21.49
CA PHE A 231 6.36 9.29 22.40
C PHE A 231 7.70 9.59 21.72
N GLU A 232 7.89 9.20 20.48
CA GLU A 232 9.13 9.52 19.77
C GLU A 232 9.15 11.00 19.37
N THR A 233 8.00 11.56 18.98
CA THR A 233 7.83 13.01 18.73
C THR A 233 8.13 13.83 19.99
N TYR A 234 7.69 13.39 21.17
CA TYR A 234 7.98 14.09 22.42
C TYR A 234 9.41 13.83 22.92
N ARG A 235 10.01 12.69 22.58
CA ARG A 235 11.41 12.43 22.89
C ARG A 235 12.31 13.45 22.20
N ILE A 236 12.08 13.75 20.93
CA ILE A 236 12.85 14.77 20.21
C ILE A 236 12.55 16.19 20.73
N ALA A 237 11.31 16.45 21.17
CA ALA A 237 10.94 17.73 21.78
C ALA A 237 11.64 17.95 23.15
N GLY A 238 12.02 16.88 23.85
CA GLY A 238 12.85 16.92 25.05
C GLY A 238 14.34 17.17 24.81
N GLY A 239 14.78 17.38 23.56
CA GLY A 239 16.19 17.60 23.22
C GLY A 239 17.09 16.39 23.52
N GLU A 240 18.39 16.62 23.70
CA GLU A 240 19.38 15.56 23.95
C GLU A 240 19.06 14.72 25.22
N ALA A 241 18.45 15.34 26.22
CA ALA A 241 18.02 14.67 27.45
C ALA A 241 16.75 13.82 27.27
N GLY A 242 16.07 13.94 26.13
CA GLY A 242 15.02 13.06 25.65
C GLY A 242 13.73 13.10 26.47
N MET A 243 12.98 11.99 26.45
CA MET A 243 11.64 11.88 27.03
C MET A 243 11.59 12.21 28.52
N ARG A 244 12.62 11.83 29.29
CA ARG A 244 12.63 12.11 30.74
C ARG A 244 12.62 13.61 31.01
N HIS A 245 13.43 14.37 30.26
CA HIS A 245 13.45 15.82 30.38
C HIS A 245 12.13 16.44 29.93
N PHE A 246 11.58 15.98 28.79
CA PHE A 246 10.26 16.42 28.33
C PHE A 246 9.18 16.26 29.40
N LEU A 247 9.13 15.09 30.05
CA LEU A 247 8.17 14.82 31.13
C LEU A 247 8.43 15.66 32.38
N GLN A 248 9.69 15.93 32.74
CA GLN A 248 9.99 16.82 33.87
C GLN A 248 9.57 18.27 33.60
N GLN A 249 9.72 18.73 32.36
CA GLN A 249 9.40 20.09 31.96
C GLN A 249 7.88 20.31 31.76
N PHE A 250 7.22 19.41 31.03
CA PHE A 250 5.82 19.59 30.61
C PHE A 250 4.83 18.70 31.35
N GLY A 251 5.29 17.64 32.01
CA GLY A 251 4.44 16.77 32.83
C GLY A 251 3.62 17.51 33.90
N PRO A 252 4.18 18.51 34.62
CA PRO A 252 3.40 19.32 35.56
C PRO A 252 2.20 20.05 34.93
N CYS A 253 2.26 20.39 33.64
CA CYS A 253 1.16 21.05 32.92
C CYS A 253 -0.03 20.13 32.68
N LEU A 254 0.15 18.80 32.73
CA LEU A 254 -0.94 17.83 32.57
C LEU A 254 -1.97 17.90 33.71
N ALA A 255 -1.61 18.50 34.84
CA ALA A 255 -2.54 18.74 35.96
C ALA A 255 -3.40 20.00 35.76
N TRP A 256 -3.12 20.82 34.74
CA TRP A 256 -3.88 22.02 34.47
C TRP A 256 -5.19 21.68 33.74
N PRO A 257 -6.29 22.41 34.00
CA PRO A 257 -7.61 22.10 33.46
C PRO A 257 -7.76 22.59 32.01
N TRP A 258 -6.85 22.19 31.12
CA TRP A 258 -6.82 22.64 29.73
C TRP A 258 -7.81 21.93 28.82
N THR A 259 -8.16 20.68 29.15
CA THR A 259 -8.96 19.82 28.27
C THR A 259 -10.20 19.30 28.97
N LYS A 260 -11.26 19.01 28.22
CA LYS A 260 -12.53 18.41 28.67
C LYS A 260 -12.67 16.93 28.27
N LEU A 261 -11.57 16.25 27.93
CA LEU A 261 -11.52 14.86 27.44
C LEU A 261 -12.36 13.83 28.21
N THR A 262 -12.54 14.00 29.53
CA THR A 262 -13.31 13.09 30.38
C THR A 262 -14.81 13.34 30.36
N ASN A 263 -15.26 14.45 29.75
CA ASN A 263 -16.67 14.80 29.60
C ASN A 263 -17.13 14.55 28.16
N VAL A 264 -18.40 14.22 28.00
CA VAL A 264 -19.04 14.06 26.69
C VAL A 264 -20.04 15.19 26.53
N VAL A 265 -20.01 15.86 25.36
CA VAL A 265 -21.01 16.87 25.03
C VAL A 265 -22.35 16.20 24.72
N ASP A 266 -23.46 16.86 25.04
CA ASP A 266 -24.77 16.43 24.56
C ASP A 266 -24.84 16.67 23.05
N LEU A 267 -24.84 15.60 22.26
CA LEU A 267 -25.02 15.64 20.80
C LEU A 267 -26.50 15.89 20.47
N ASP A 268 -26.99 17.08 20.81
CA ASP A 268 -28.35 17.51 20.45
C ASP A 268 -28.46 17.82 18.95
N ASP A 269 -29.70 17.94 18.47
CA ASP A 269 -29.98 18.19 17.05
C ASP A 269 -29.30 19.47 16.55
N ALA A 270 -29.13 20.47 17.41
CA ALA A 270 -28.51 21.74 17.05
C ALA A 270 -27.00 21.59 16.80
N LEU A 271 -26.28 20.89 17.67
CA LEU A 271 -24.86 20.62 17.51
C LEU A 271 -24.61 19.67 16.32
N VAL A 272 -25.45 18.65 16.15
CA VAL A 272 -25.36 17.71 15.01
C VAL A 272 -25.54 18.46 13.69
N GLU A 273 -26.57 19.30 13.57
CA GLU A 273 -26.81 20.10 12.35
C GLU A 273 -25.66 21.08 12.10
N LYS A 274 -25.15 21.74 13.16
CA LYS A 274 -24.00 22.66 13.05
C LYS A 274 -22.76 21.96 12.49
N ILE A 275 -22.39 20.81 13.05
CA ILE A 275 -21.23 20.03 12.60
C ILE A 275 -21.46 19.51 11.17
N GLY A 276 -22.66 19.00 10.89
CA GLY A 276 -23.04 18.51 9.57
C GLY A 276 -22.91 19.59 8.50
N GLN A 277 -23.51 20.76 8.73
CA GLN A 277 -23.41 21.89 7.82
C GLN A 277 -21.96 22.33 7.59
N GLN A 278 -21.17 22.50 8.65
CA GLN A 278 -19.76 22.92 8.51
C GLN A 278 -18.91 21.86 7.79
N SER A 279 -19.21 20.57 8.00
CA SER A 279 -18.56 19.48 7.28
C SER A 279 -18.89 19.49 5.79
N ASP A 280 -20.16 19.72 5.43
CA ASP A 280 -20.61 19.84 4.03
C ASP A 280 -20.00 21.06 3.33
N GLU A 281 -19.90 22.19 4.04
CA GLU A 281 -19.23 23.40 3.56
C GLU A 281 -17.75 23.13 3.25
N GLN A 282 -17.04 22.47 4.18
CA GLN A 282 -15.63 22.09 4.01
C GLN A 282 -15.42 21.09 2.87
N ALA A 283 -16.36 20.16 2.66
CA ALA A 283 -16.33 19.22 1.54
C ALA A 283 -16.40 19.94 0.18
N ALA A 284 -16.94 21.17 0.16
CA ALA A 284 -17.03 22.05 -1.01
C ALA A 284 -17.69 21.36 -2.22
N GLY A 285 -18.77 20.62 -1.96
CA GLY A 285 -19.56 19.91 -2.98
C GLY A 285 -18.91 18.65 -3.56
N ARG A 286 -17.74 18.22 -3.05
CA ARG A 286 -17.11 16.96 -3.47
C ARG A 286 -17.90 15.78 -2.93
N SER A 287 -18.07 14.77 -3.77
CA SER A 287 -18.63 13.49 -3.37
C SER A 287 -17.67 12.73 -2.44
N ILE A 288 -18.22 11.80 -1.65
CA ILE A 288 -17.43 10.89 -0.82
C ILE A 288 -16.38 10.14 -1.63
N ARG A 289 -16.71 9.72 -2.86
CA ARG A 289 -15.77 8.99 -3.73
C ARG A 289 -14.61 9.87 -4.20
N GLU A 290 -14.84 11.16 -4.43
CA GLU A 290 -13.76 12.10 -4.74
C GLU A 290 -12.86 12.33 -3.52
N LEU A 291 -13.44 12.49 -2.34
CA LEU A 291 -12.68 12.65 -1.09
C LEU A 291 -11.84 11.41 -0.77
N GLU A 292 -12.38 10.20 -0.95
CA GLU A 292 -11.62 8.96 -0.81
C GLU A 292 -10.45 8.88 -1.79
N ARG A 293 -10.65 9.27 -3.05
CA ARG A 293 -9.56 9.26 -4.05
C ARG A 293 -8.45 10.23 -3.67
N ILE A 294 -8.80 11.44 -3.23
CA ILE A 294 -7.84 12.43 -2.74
C ILE A 294 -7.07 11.88 -1.52
N ARG A 295 -7.79 11.29 -0.55
CA ARG A 295 -7.18 10.65 0.63
C ARG A 295 -6.21 9.55 0.23
N ASP A 296 -6.63 8.64 -0.63
CA ASP A 296 -5.82 7.47 -1.03
C ASP A 296 -4.55 7.90 -1.78
N GLU A 297 -4.66 8.89 -2.66
CA GLU A 297 -3.51 9.49 -3.36
C GLU A 297 -2.49 10.09 -2.38
N ASN A 298 -2.98 10.84 -1.38
CA ASN A 298 -2.14 11.43 -0.34
C ASN A 298 -1.47 10.34 0.54
N LEU A 299 -2.23 9.32 0.95
CA LEU A 299 -1.70 8.20 1.74
C LEU A 299 -0.61 7.44 0.98
N VAL A 300 -0.80 7.18 -0.31
CA VAL A 300 0.22 6.57 -1.18
C VAL A 300 1.47 7.45 -1.22
N GLY A 301 1.32 8.76 -1.43
CA GLY A 301 2.44 9.70 -1.44
C GLY A 301 3.24 9.69 -0.13
N ILE A 302 2.56 9.68 1.02
CA ILE A 302 3.19 9.60 2.34
C ILE A 302 3.95 8.27 2.49
N LEU A 303 3.32 7.14 2.18
CA LEU A 303 3.95 5.82 2.28
C LEU A 303 5.20 5.70 1.40
N GLN A 304 5.16 6.23 0.18
CA GLN A 304 6.31 6.27 -0.73
C GLN A 304 7.45 7.16 -0.21
N ALA A 305 7.12 8.35 0.31
CA ALA A 305 8.11 9.24 0.91
C ALA A 305 8.80 8.58 2.13
N LEU A 306 8.02 7.92 3.00
CA LEU A 306 8.54 7.17 4.14
C LEU A 306 9.33 5.93 3.73
N LYS A 307 9.04 5.33 2.57
CA LYS A 307 9.79 4.18 2.04
C LYS A 307 11.21 4.58 1.61
N GLY A 308 11.33 5.74 0.97
CA GLY A 308 12.62 6.26 0.47
C GLY A 308 13.48 6.98 1.51
N SER A 309 12.93 7.30 2.69
CA SER A 309 13.64 8.04 3.74
C SER A 309 14.68 7.20 4.49
N ASN A 310 15.38 7.83 5.44
CA ASN A 310 16.37 7.17 6.33
C ASN A 310 17.46 6.42 5.54
N ASP A 311 18.14 7.15 4.65
CA ASP A 311 19.15 6.60 3.72
C ASP A 311 18.61 5.42 2.89
N GLY A 312 17.34 5.49 2.51
CA GLY A 312 16.64 4.44 1.78
C GLY A 312 16.30 3.21 2.60
N LYS A 313 16.58 3.14 3.92
CA LYS A 313 16.15 2.03 4.79
C LYS A 313 14.64 2.03 5.03
N GLY A 314 13.99 3.16 4.76
CA GLY A 314 12.60 3.42 5.07
C GLY A 314 12.39 3.73 6.56
N TRP A 315 11.19 4.23 6.85
CA TRP A 315 10.77 4.63 8.18
C TRP A 315 9.30 4.28 8.43
N GLY A 316 8.94 3.93 9.67
CA GLY A 316 7.55 3.63 10.05
C GLY A 316 6.82 2.69 9.07
N ALA A 317 5.66 3.13 8.58
CA ALA A 317 4.86 2.39 7.59
C ALA A 317 5.56 2.26 6.21
N GLY A 318 6.45 3.18 5.84
CA GLY A 318 7.24 3.08 4.62
C GLY A 318 8.30 1.98 4.66
N LYS A 319 8.88 1.71 5.83
CA LYS A 319 9.76 0.54 6.02
C LYS A 319 8.99 -0.77 5.79
N LEU A 320 7.78 -0.86 6.33
CA LEU A 320 6.91 -2.01 6.10
C LEU A 320 6.56 -2.18 4.61
N LEU A 321 6.24 -1.08 3.91
CA LEU A 321 6.01 -1.12 2.47
C LEU A 321 7.25 -1.64 1.73
N LYS A 322 8.46 -1.21 2.11
CA LYS A 322 9.71 -1.70 1.52
C LYS A 322 9.88 -3.22 1.69
N GLU A 323 9.64 -3.71 2.91
CA GLU A 323 9.72 -5.15 3.24
C GLU A 323 8.69 -5.96 2.44
N PHE A 324 7.47 -5.44 2.32
CA PHE A 324 6.42 -6.03 1.51
C PHE A 324 6.80 -6.09 0.03
N GLU A 325 7.26 -4.98 -0.56
CA GLU A 325 7.72 -4.95 -1.96
C GLU A 325 8.87 -5.94 -2.21
N HIS A 326 9.82 -6.02 -1.28
CA HIS A 326 10.91 -6.99 -1.36
C HIS A 326 10.38 -8.42 -1.40
N SER A 327 9.37 -8.74 -0.58
CA SER A 327 8.72 -10.06 -0.60
C SER A 327 7.99 -10.34 -1.91
N LEU A 328 7.34 -9.34 -2.51
CA LEU A 328 6.67 -9.47 -3.80
C LEU A 328 7.67 -9.71 -4.93
N TRP A 329 8.79 -8.97 -4.95
CA TRP A 329 9.87 -9.21 -5.91
C TRP A 329 10.49 -10.59 -5.78
N ALA A 330 10.66 -11.07 -4.53
CA ALA A 330 11.18 -12.41 -4.27
C ALA A 330 10.20 -13.53 -4.69
N ALA A 331 8.89 -13.32 -4.48
CA ALA A 331 7.85 -14.30 -4.82
C ALA A 331 7.47 -14.28 -6.31
N GLY A 332 7.51 -13.12 -6.96
CA GLY A 332 7.14 -12.89 -8.36
C GLY A 332 8.21 -13.28 -9.36
N GLY A 333 8.86 -14.44 -9.15
CA GLY A 333 10.01 -14.92 -9.93
C GLY A 333 9.91 -14.63 -11.43
N LYS A 334 10.93 -13.92 -11.95
CA LYS A 334 11.11 -13.38 -13.31
C LYS A 334 9.90 -12.58 -13.80
N THR A 335 10.14 -11.30 -14.10
CA THR A 335 9.26 -10.43 -14.88
C THR A 335 8.52 -11.26 -15.94
N LYS A 336 7.21 -11.03 -16.11
CA LYS A 336 6.47 -11.46 -17.32
C LYS A 336 6.98 -10.72 -18.57
N ALA A 337 8.30 -10.60 -18.72
CA ALA A 337 8.91 -10.27 -19.98
C ALA A 337 8.38 -11.29 -20.98
N SER A 338 7.90 -10.79 -22.12
CA SER A 338 7.54 -11.62 -23.26
C SER A 338 8.58 -12.72 -23.44
N SER A 339 8.16 -13.99 -23.39
CA SER A 339 9.03 -15.12 -23.76
C SER A 339 9.40 -15.08 -25.25
N ASP A 340 8.64 -14.31 -26.02
CA ASP A 340 8.94 -14.00 -27.39
C ASP A 340 9.94 -12.84 -27.47
N LEU A 341 11.18 -13.18 -27.84
CA LEU A 341 12.30 -12.26 -28.07
C LEU A 341 12.28 -11.65 -29.49
N SER A 342 11.31 -12.01 -30.33
CA SER A 342 11.16 -11.45 -31.68
C SER A 342 10.51 -10.07 -31.70
N GLN A 343 10.22 -9.50 -30.53
CA GLN A 343 9.63 -8.18 -30.33
C GLN A 343 10.29 -7.46 -29.14
N PRO A 344 10.24 -6.11 -29.08
CA PRO A 344 10.73 -5.39 -27.91
C PRO A 344 10.09 -5.90 -26.61
N LEU A 345 10.91 -6.08 -25.58
CA LEU A 345 10.48 -6.67 -24.32
C LEU A 345 9.59 -5.71 -23.55
N ARG A 346 8.34 -6.05 -23.30
CA ARG A 346 7.45 -5.33 -22.39
C ARG A 346 7.83 -5.69 -20.95
N LEU A 347 8.40 -4.72 -20.22
CA LEU A 347 9.08 -4.99 -18.94
C LEU A 347 8.45 -4.29 -17.73
N ILE A 348 7.80 -3.14 -17.94
CA ILE A 348 7.14 -2.37 -16.88
C ILE A 348 5.72 -2.04 -17.33
N GLU A 349 4.79 -2.16 -16.40
CA GLU A 349 3.41 -1.65 -16.50
C GLU A 349 3.12 -0.91 -15.20
N THR A 350 2.62 0.32 -15.29
CA THR A 350 2.34 1.15 -14.12
C THR A 350 1.31 2.23 -14.44
N THR A 351 0.91 2.97 -13.42
CA THR A 351 0.00 4.11 -13.52
C THR A 351 0.73 5.37 -13.05
N VAL A 352 0.54 6.48 -13.76
CA VAL A 352 1.16 7.77 -13.37
C VAL A 352 0.67 8.18 -11.98
N SER A 353 1.61 8.23 -11.03
CA SER A 353 1.36 8.55 -9.61
C SER A 353 1.14 10.06 -9.38
N PRO A 354 0.37 10.46 -8.35
CA PRO A 354 0.26 11.86 -7.90
C PRO A 354 1.61 12.51 -7.63
N ALA A 355 2.60 11.75 -7.14
CA ALA A 355 3.95 12.26 -6.88
C ALA A 355 4.79 12.52 -8.15
N TRP A 356 4.24 12.20 -9.33
CA TRP A 356 4.93 12.31 -10.61
C TRP A 356 4.43 13.46 -11.47
N VAL A 357 3.29 14.06 -11.13
CA VAL A 357 2.68 15.10 -11.94
C VAL A 357 3.10 16.49 -11.50
N ASP A 358 3.20 17.39 -12.47
CA ASP A 358 3.45 18.82 -12.27
C ASP A 358 2.14 19.58 -11.98
N TYR A 359 2.24 20.91 -11.87
CA TYR A 359 1.11 21.80 -11.64
C TYR A 359 0.07 21.80 -12.79
N ASN A 360 0.38 21.22 -13.94
CA ASN A 360 -0.54 21.04 -15.07
C ASN A 360 -1.23 19.66 -15.06
N GLY A 361 -0.90 18.79 -14.09
CA GLY A 361 -1.37 17.41 -14.05
C GLY A 361 -0.66 16.49 -15.04
N HIS A 362 0.45 16.94 -15.65
CA HIS A 362 1.27 16.15 -16.56
C HIS A 362 2.45 15.55 -15.83
N MET A 363 2.84 14.33 -16.20
CA MET A 363 4.05 13.70 -15.68
C MET A 363 5.27 14.59 -15.96
N THR A 364 6.01 14.94 -14.90
CA THR A 364 7.18 15.82 -15.00
C THR A 364 8.35 15.12 -15.69
N GLU A 365 9.21 15.90 -16.35
CA GLU A 365 10.27 15.42 -17.26
C GLU A 365 11.16 14.31 -16.67
N HIS A 366 11.64 14.46 -15.44
CA HIS A 366 12.57 13.51 -14.81
C HIS A 366 11.88 12.17 -14.45
N ARG A 367 10.56 12.14 -14.34
CA ARG A 367 9.83 10.91 -14.04
C ARG A 367 9.78 9.96 -15.23
N TYR A 368 9.86 10.49 -16.46
CA TYR A 368 10.00 9.62 -17.63
C TYR A 368 11.33 8.87 -17.57
N LEU A 369 12.40 9.57 -17.19
CA LEU A 369 13.70 8.94 -16.97
C LEU A 369 13.66 7.91 -15.85
N GLN A 370 12.92 8.17 -14.78
CA GLN A 370 12.71 7.16 -13.74
C GLN A 370 12.05 5.89 -14.30
N VAL A 371 10.97 5.99 -15.07
CA VAL A 371 10.31 4.81 -15.67
C VAL A 371 11.27 4.07 -16.63
N PHE A 372 12.11 4.78 -17.37
CA PHE A 372 13.16 4.16 -18.18
C PHE A 372 14.25 3.48 -17.35
N GLY A 373 14.63 4.05 -16.20
CA GLY A 373 15.51 3.43 -15.22
C GLY A 373 14.91 2.13 -14.68
N ASP A 374 13.65 2.17 -14.25
CA ASP A 374 12.91 1.00 -13.77
C ASP A 374 12.81 -0.10 -14.85
N THR A 375 12.70 0.31 -16.13
CA THR A 375 12.70 -0.59 -17.30
C THR A 375 14.07 -1.22 -17.51
N SER A 376 15.15 -0.45 -17.37
CA SER A 376 16.53 -0.99 -17.35
C SER A 376 16.70 -2.00 -16.21
N ASP A 377 16.27 -1.69 -14.99
CA ASP A 377 16.37 -2.60 -13.85
C ASP A 377 15.57 -3.89 -14.06
N ALA A 378 14.40 -3.80 -14.69
CA ALA A 378 13.63 -4.98 -15.10
C ALA A 378 14.37 -5.85 -16.12
N LEU A 379 15.07 -5.26 -17.09
CA LEU A 379 15.93 -6.01 -18.02
C LEU A 379 17.11 -6.66 -17.28
N LEU A 380 17.77 -5.91 -16.39
CA LEU A 380 18.91 -6.38 -15.61
C LEU A 380 18.54 -7.62 -14.79
N ARG A 381 17.39 -7.60 -14.10
CA ARG A 381 16.85 -8.77 -13.40
C ARG A 381 16.59 -9.94 -14.34
N LEU A 382 16.05 -9.69 -15.54
CA LEU A 382 15.78 -10.74 -16.54
C LEU A 382 17.06 -11.46 -16.98
N ILE A 383 18.16 -10.71 -17.16
CA ILE A 383 19.47 -11.27 -17.55
C ILE A 383 20.28 -11.80 -16.36
N GLY A 384 19.73 -11.79 -15.14
CA GLY A 384 20.37 -12.38 -13.96
C GLY A 384 21.22 -11.42 -13.11
N VAL A 385 21.08 -10.11 -13.31
CA VAL A 385 21.57 -9.08 -12.40
C VAL A 385 20.46 -8.81 -11.38
N ASP A 386 20.24 -9.77 -10.49
CA ASP A 386 19.25 -9.71 -9.42
C ASP A 386 19.83 -9.11 -8.12
N LEU A 387 19.04 -9.10 -7.05
CA LEU A 387 19.48 -8.56 -5.75
C LEU A 387 20.73 -9.27 -5.22
N ALA A 388 20.83 -10.59 -5.37
CA ALA A 388 21.99 -11.35 -4.91
C ALA A 388 23.24 -10.97 -5.72
N TYR A 389 23.09 -10.74 -7.03
CA TYR A 389 24.17 -10.24 -7.89
C TYR A 389 24.66 -8.86 -7.45
N VAL A 390 23.73 -7.95 -7.13
CA VAL A 390 24.05 -6.60 -6.64
C VAL A 390 24.71 -6.63 -5.27
N GLU A 391 24.21 -7.44 -4.33
CA GLU A 391 24.79 -7.64 -3.00
C GLU A 391 26.20 -8.25 -3.05
N ALA A 392 26.47 -9.08 -4.06
CA ALA A 392 27.80 -9.61 -4.33
C ALA A 392 28.81 -8.52 -4.79
N GLY A 393 28.35 -7.30 -5.07
CA GLY A 393 29.19 -6.15 -5.42
C GLY A 393 29.32 -5.93 -6.93
N GLN A 394 28.38 -6.42 -7.73
CA GLN A 394 28.41 -6.29 -9.19
C GLN A 394 27.09 -5.71 -9.71
N SER A 395 27.13 -4.78 -10.66
CA SER A 395 25.91 -4.19 -11.23
C SER A 395 26.20 -3.53 -12.58
N TYR A 396 25.18 -2.96 -13.21
CA TYR A 396 25.31 -2.05 -14.35
C TYR A 396 24.94 -0.63 -13.94
N TYR A 397 25.72 0.37 -14.39
CA TYR A 397 25.39 1.79 -14.24
C TYR A 397 25.05 2.41 -15.59
N THR A 398 24.01 3.25 -15.62
CA THR A 398 23.72 4.10 -16.78
C THR A 398 24.76 5.21 -16.85
N VAL A 399 25.58 5.22 -17.90
CA VAL A 399 26.63 6.23 -18.11
C VAL A 399 26.23 7.31 -19.12
N GLU A 400 25.24 7.03 -19.96
CA GLU A 400 24.71 7.98 -20.93
C GLU A 400 23.22 7.74 -21.14
N THR A 401 22.48 8.82 -21.35
CA THR A 401 21.05 8.77 -21.67
C THR A 401 20.68 9.85 -22.68
N HIS A 402 19.92 9.46 -23.69
CA HIS A 402 19.25 10.38 -24.60
C HIS A 402 17.73 10.14 -24.55
N ILE A 403 16.99 11.10 -24.01
CA ILE A 403 15.53 11.03 -23.85
C ILE A 403 14.82 11.93 -24.86
N ARG A 404 13.70 11.45 -25.42
CA ARG A 404 12.77 12.25 -26.23
C ARG A 404 11.37 12.16 -25.62
N HIS A 405 10.79 13.30 -25.29
CA HIS A 405 9.37 13.41 -24.92
C HIS A 405 8.55 13.62 -26.20
N LEU A 406 7.64 12.69 -26.50
CA LEU A 406 6.85 12.69 -27.74
C LEU A 406 5.41 13.14 -27.48
N ALA A 407 4.83 12.74 -26.35
CA ALA A 407 3.51 13.12 -25.87
C ALA A 407 3.51 13.31 -24.34
N GLN A 408 2.34 13.63 -23.79
CA GLN A 408 2.14 13.86 -22.36
C GLN A 408 1.44 12.66 -21.72
N ALA A 409 1.97 12.19 -20.58
CA ALA A 409 1.26 11.30 -19.67
C ALA A 409 0.58 12.11 -18.55
N LYS A 410 -0.63 11.72 -18.14
CA LYS A 410 -1.46 12.41 -17.14
C LYS A 410 -1.65 11.58 -15.87
N LEU A 411 -1.98 12.24 -14.76
CA LEU A 411 -2.33 11.57 -13.50
C LEU A 411 -3.33 10.43 -13.73
N GLY A 412 -3.02 9.23 -13.21
CA GLY A 412 -3.90 8.07 -13.31
C GLY A 412 -3.90 7.37 -14.67
N GLN A 413 -3.16 7.85 -15.66
CA GLN A 413 -3.02 7.18 -16.96
C GLN A 413 -2.18 5.91 -16.81
N ALA A 414 -2.68 4.80 -17.37
CA ALA A 414 -1.95 3.53 -17.43
C ALA A 414 -0.91 3.57 -18.56
N ILE A 415 0.35 3.30 -18.21
CA ILE A 415 1.48 3.31 -19.15
C ILE A 415 2.25 1.98 -19.06
N HIS A 416 2.88 1.59 -20.16
CA HIS A 416 3.81 0.46 -20.17
C HIS A 416 5.09 0.81 -20.92
N ALA A 417 6.20 0.18 -20.53
CA ALA A 417 7.49 0.42 -21.15
C ALA A 417 8.03 -0.85 -21.82
N THR A 418 8.51 -0.68 -23.04
CA THR A 418 9.18 -1.71 -23.83
C THR A 418 10.67 -1.43 -23.95
N CYS A 419 11.50 -2.47 -24.03
CA CYS A 419 12.95 -2.39 -24.18
C CYS A 419 13.44 -3.21 -25.37
N GLN A 420 14.18 -2.59 -26.28
CA GLN A 420 14.95 -3.25 -27.32
C GLN A 420 16.45 -3.15 -26.99
N VAL A 421 17.14 -4.28 -26.93
CA VAL A 421 18.60 -4.35 -26.79
C VAL A 421 19.23 -4.07 -28.16
N LEU A 422 20.00 -2.99 -28.27
CA LEU A 422 20.64 -2.56 -29.52
C LEU A 422 22.02 -3.19 -29.71
N SER A 423 22.80 -3.31 -28.64
CA SER A 423 24.12 -3.95 -28.67
C SER A 423 24.58 -4.41 -27.29
N VAL A 424 25.44 -5.42 -27.26
CA VAL A 424 26.07 -6.00 -26.06
C VAL A 424 27.54 -6.28 -26.36
N ASP A 425 28.42 -5.94 -25.44
CA ASP A 425 29.79 -6.47 -25.38
C ASP A 425 30.13 -6.97 -23.95
N GLU A 426 31.41 -7.28 -23.68
CA GLU A 426 31.83 -7.80 -22.37
C GLU A 426 31.46 -6.89 -21.18
N LYS A 427 31.34 -5.58 -21.40
CA LYS A 427 31.14 -4.56 -20.35
C LYS A 427 29.92 -3.68 -20.59
N ARG A 428 29.46 -3.53 -21.83
CA ARG A 428 28.47 -2.53 -22.22
C ARG A 428 27.19 -3.18 -22.72
N LEU A 429 26.08 -2.54 -22.38
CA LEU A 429 24.75 -2.89 -22.83
C LEU A 429 24.06 -1.61 -23.31
N GLN A 430 23.74 -1.55 -24.61
CA GLN A 430 23.01 -0.43 -25.21
C GLN A 430 21.56 -0.84 -25.37
N VAL A 431 20.64 -0.07 -24.79
CA VAL A 431 19.20 -0.36 -24.80
C VAL A 431 18.41 0.85 -25.27
N PHE A 432 17.29 0.58 -25.93
CA PHE A 432 16.33 1.58 -26.37
C PHE A 432 14.97 1.26 -25.76
N HIS A 433 14.48 2.19 -24.96
CA HIS A 433 13.22 2.09 -24.26
C HIS A 433 12.15 2.94 -24.92
N THR A 434 10.90 2.52 -24.82
CA THR A 434 9.73 3.31 -25.23
C THR A 434 8.63 3.17 -24.19
N ILE A 435 8.13 4.29 -23.69
CA ILE A 435 6.92 4.34 -22.88
C ILE A 435 5.74 4.54 -23.82
N HIS A 436 4.69 3.74 -23.63
CA HIS A 436 3.47 3.77 -24.41
C HIS A 436 2.25 4.03 -23.53
N ASP A 437 1.24 4.66 -24.11
CA ASP A 437 -0.11 4.60 -23.57
C ASP A 437 -0.62 3.15 -23.64
N THR A 438 -1.11 2.61 -22.53
CA THR A 438 -1.53 1.20 -22.49
C THR A 438 -2.83 0.94 -23.25
N ALA A 439 -3.73 1.92 -23.32
CA ALA A 439 -5.00 1.79 -24.02
C ALA A 439 -4.86 2.09 -25.52
N ALA A 440 -4.14 3.16 -25.88
CA ALA A 440 -3.99 3.61 -27.26
C ALA A 440 -2.82 2.94 -28.00
N GLY A 441 -1.80 2.47 -27.28
CA GLY A 441 -0.58 1.90 -27.86
C GLY A 441 0.37 2.93 -28.48
N GLU A 442 0.11 4.22 -28.29
CA GLU A 442 0.93 5.31 -28.82
C GLU A 442 2.18 5.56 -27.96
N ALA A 443 3.30 5.86 -28.61
CA ALA A 443 4.56 6.17 -27.92
C ALA A 443 4.51 7.57 -27.27
N ILE A 444 4.71 7.62 -25.96
CA ILE A 444 4.71 8.85 -25.15
C ILE A 444 6.13 9.41 -25.01
N ALA A 445 7.11 8.54 -24.80
CA ALA A 445 8.51 8.94 -24.69
C ALA A 445 9.42 7.81 -25.13
N THR A 446 10.65 8.15 -25.53
CA THR A 446 11.71 7.17 -25.81
C THR A 446 12.99 7.54 -25.08
N ALA A 447 13.79 6.56 -24.73
CA ALA A 447 15.13 6.79 -24.20
C ALA A 447 16.12 5.75 -24.71
N GLU A 448 17.30 6.21 -25.12
CA GLU A 448 18.44 5.35 -25.37
C GLU A 448 19.41 5.43 -24.20
N HIS A 449 19.75 4.29 -23.59
CA HIS A 449 20.68 4.20 -22.47
C HIS A 449 21.93 3.42 -22.88
N MET A 450 23.09 3.93 -22.45
CA MET A 450 24.32 3.15 -22.38
C MET A 450 24.55 2.70 -20.95
N LEU A 451 24.57 1.40 -20.72
CA LEU A 451 24.82 0.76 -19.43
C LEU A 451 26.23 0.15 -19.43
N VAL A 452 26.96 0.30 -18.32
CA VAL A 452 28.31 -0.27 -18.13
C VAL A 452 28.32 -1.15 -16.89
N HIS A 453 28.78 -2.38 -17.04
CA HIS A 453 28.97 -3.33 -15.94
C HIS A 453 30.16 -2.93 -15.07
N VAL A 454 29.97 -2.92 -13.77
CA VAL A 454 30.92 -2.42 -12.77
C VAL A 454 31.05 -3.35 -11.58
N ASP A 455 32.24 -3.35 -10.99
CA ASP A 455 32.45 -3.74 -9.60
C ASP A 455 32.09 -2.54 -8.73
N THR A 456 31.04 -2.64 -7.93
CA THR A 456 30.52 -1.53 -7.13
C THR A 456 31.42 -1.21 -5.93
N ARG A 457 32.25 -2.17 -5.49
CA ARG A 457 33.20 -1.98 -4.38
C ARG A 457 34.48 -1.31 -4.87
N ALA A 458 34.95 -1.69 -6.06
CA ALA A 458 36.14 -1.10 -6.69
C ALA A 458 35.84 0.17 -7.51
N GLY A 459 34.58 0.42 -7.87
CA GLY A 459 34.15 1.57 -8.67
C GLY A 459 34.71 1.53 -10.10
N LYS A 460 34.85 0.34 -10.70
CA LYS A 460 35.51 0.17 -12.02
C LYS A 460 34.69 -0.72 -12.95
N ALA A 461 34.78 -0.42 -14.24
CA ALA A 461 34.18 -1.25 -15.29
C ALA A 461 34.91 -2.60 -15.41
N ILE A 462 34.17 -3.70 -15.30
CA ILE A 462 34.68 -5.07 -15.43
C ILE A 462 33.76 -5.91 -16.32
N PRO A 463 34.25 -6.98 -16.97
CA PRO A 463 33.37 -7.88 -17.71
C PRO A 463 32.22 -8.40 -16.85
N ALA A 464 31.03 -8.50 -17.43
CA ALA A 464 29.88 -9.13 -16.77
C ALA A 464 30.07 -10.65 -16.65
N ALA A 465 29.41 -11.27 -15.68
CA ALA A 465 29.48 -12.72 -15.50
C ALA A 465 28.98 -13.46 -16.75
N ALA A 466 29.56 -14.63 -17.05
CA ALA A 466 29.27 -15.38 -18.28
C ALA A 466 27.78 -15.67 -18.48
N GLY A 467 27.05 -16.04 -17.41
CA GLY A 467 25.62 -16.30 -17.49
C GLY A 467 24.77 -15.04 -17.74
N VAL A 468 25.25 -13.85 -17.37
CA VAL A 468 24.61 -12.57 -17.70
C VAL A 468 24.85 -12.22 -19.17
N LEU A 469 26.10 -12.35 -19.63
CA LEU A 469 26.48 -12.12 -21.03
C LEU A 469 25.75 -13.07 -21.99
N GLU A 470 25.60 -14.34 -21.64
CA GLU A 470 24.88 -15.33 -22.45
C GLU A 470 23.42 -14.93 -22.66
N LYS A 471 22.72 -14.55 -21.58
CA LYS A 471 21.31 -14.11 -21.65
C LYS A 471 21.16 -12.80 -22.40
N ALA A 472 22.00 -11.80 -22.09
CA ALA A 472 21.98 -10.51 -22.77
C ALA A 472 22.29 -10.67 -24.27
N GLY A 473 23.27 -11.52 -24.62
CA GLY A 473 23.64 -11.84 -25.99
C GLY A 473 22.53 -12.56 -26.76
N SER A 474 21.81 -13.49 -26.12
CA SER A 474 20.65 -14.16 -26.72
C SER A 474 19.53 -13.17 -27.08
N ILE A 475 19.23 -12.22 -26.18
CA ILE A 475 18.25 -11.15 -26.44
C ILE A 475 18.74 -10.22 -27.56
N ALA A 476 20.00 -9.80 -27.52
CA ALA A 476 20.59 -8.93 -28.55
C ALA A 476 20.57 -9.59 -29.94
N ALA A 477 20.86 -10.88 -30.03
CA ALA A 477 20.83 -11.63 -31.28
C ALA A 477 19.41 -11.71 -31.87
N ALA A 478 18.39 -11.91 -31.03
CA ALA A 478 17.00 -11.89 -31.48
C ALA A 478 16.57 -10.48 -31.92
N HIS A 479 16.90 -9.45 -31.14
CA HIS A 479 16.57 -8.06 -31.46
C HIS A 479 17.36 -7.48 -32.64
N ALA A 480 18.46 -8.10 -33.07
CA ALA A 480 19.18 -7.70 -34.27
C ALA A 480 18.34 -7.87 -35.55
N ALA A 481 17.31 -8.74 -35.53
CA ALA A 481 16.37 -8.90 -36.62
C ALA A 481 15.25 -7.84 -36.65
N LEU A 482 15.09 -7.07 -35.56
CA LEU A 482 14.09 -6.01 -35.47
C LEU A 482 14.55 -4.76 -36.23
N PRO A 483 13.60 -3.95 -36.75
CA PRO A 483 13.91 -2.61 -37.22
C PRO A 483 14.64 -1.80 -36.15
N ARG A 484 15.61 -0.98 -36.57
CA ARG A 484 16.28 -0.04 -35.67
C ARG A 484 15.25 1.00 -35.19
N PRO A 485 15.09 1.21 -33.87
CA PRO A 485 14.09 2.15 -33.35
C PRO A 485 14.26 3.57 -33.87
N GLU A 486 13.15 4.25 -34.11
CA GLU A 486 13.17 5.66 -34.46
C GLU A 486 13.70 6.49 -33.29
N GLY A 487 14.87 7.12 -33.47
CA GLY A 487 15.52 7.92 -32.43
C GLY A 487 16.81 7.33 -31.90
N ALA A 488 17.11 6.06 -32.18
CA ALA A 488 18.38 5.45 -31.80
C ALA A 488 19.56 6.12 -32.50
N GLY A 489 20.56 6.55 -31.75
CA GLY A 489 21.72 7.34 -32.18
C GLY A 489 21.45 8.84 -32.33
N ARG A 490 20.28 9.35 -31.93
CA ARG A 490 20.01 10.80 -31.94
C ARG A 490 20.70 11.50 -30.78
N HIS A 491 20.98 12.79 -30.96
CA HIS A 491 21.52 13.67 -29.93
C HIS A 491 20.86 15.05 -29.99
N VAL A 492 20.92 15.78 -28.88
CA VAL A 492 20.42 17.16 -28.81
C VAL A 492 21.20 18.04 -29.80
N GLY A 493 20.48 18.79 -30.62
CA GLY A 493 21.08 19.66 -31.64
C GLY A 493 21.38 18.99 -32.98
N GLN A 494 21.04 17.72 -33.15
CA GLN A 494 21.14 17.05 -34.46
C GLN A 494 20.23 17.75 -35.47
N LYS A 495 20.80 18.27 -36.57
CA LYS A 495 20.03 18.88 -37.66
C LYS A 495 19.06 17.85 -38.24
N ARG A 496 17.78 18.20 -38.37
CA ARG A 496 16.85 17.45 -39.24
C ARG A 496 17.47 17.47 -40.64
N TRP A 497 17.75 16.29 -41.21
CA TRP A 497 17.97 16.20 -42.65
C TRP A 497 16.73 16.78 -43.35
N GLY A 498 16.98 17.61 -44.36
CA GLY A 498 16.07 18.65 -44.84
C GLY A 498 14.63 18.23 -45.19
N THR A 499 13.75 19.20 -44.97
CA THR A 499 12.55 19.56 -45.73
C THR A 499 12.10 18.61 -46.86
N SER A 500 10.87 18.13 -46.74
CA SER A 500 9.88 18.36 -47.78
C SER A 500 8.77 19.23 -47.19
#